data_AF-A0A523XNT5-F1
#
_entry.id   AF-A0A523XNT5-F1
#
_cell.length_a   1.000
_cell.length_b   1.000
_cell.length_c   1.000
_cell.angle_alpha   90.00
_cell.angle_beta   90.00
_cell.angle_gamma   90.00
#
_symmetry.space_group_name_H-M   'P 1'
#
loop_
_entity.id
_entity.type
_entity.pdbx_description
1 polymer ?
#
loop_
_entity_poly.entity_id
_entity_poly.type
_entity_poly.pdbx_seq_one_letter_code
_entity_poly.pdbx_strand_id
1 'polypeptide(L)'
;MESVIFHNNLTFTEFTYASEPDFENVIKNNTKLLFGTSTIYIDLKAKIDAASLGRSIPDGLLFDLKNVDSPEFYLVEVELEKHDFHRHIFPQITRFFAFFRNSKAHNELIEKIFSATQTDKELEKEFKQFLKGREIFRK
;
A
#
# COMPACT_ATOMS: atom_id res chain seq x y z
N MET A 1 -22.36 -9.26 -20.23
CA MET A 1 -21.56 -10.46 -20.53
C MET A 1 -20.65 -10.62 -19.34
N GLU A 2 -20.75 -11.72 -18.60
CA GLU A 2 -19.78 -11.99 -17.53
C GLU A 2 -18.42 -12.26 -18.19
N SER A 3 -17.37 -11.60 -17.70
CA SER A 3 -16.01 -11.85 -18.14
C SER A 3 -15.57 -13.22 -17.61
N VAL A 4 -15.13 -14.11 -18.51
CA VAL A 4 -14.72 -15.47 -18.14
C VAL A 4 -13.28 -15.71 -18.59
N ILE A 5 -12.46 -16.21 -17.66
CA ILE A 5 -11.09 -16.64 -17.94
C ILE A 5 -11.06 -18.17 -17.89
N PHE A 6 -10.48 -18.80 -18.91
CA PHE A 6 -10.22 -20.23 -18.94
C PHE A 6 -8.71 -20.50 -18.78
N HIS A 7 -8.34 -21.25 -17.75
CA HIS A 7 -6.94 -21.59 -17.48
C HIS A 7 -6.83 -22.96 -16.82
N ASN A 8 -5.92 -23.83 -17.29
CA ASN A 8 -5.70 -25.18 -16.76
C ASN A 8 -6.98 -26.02 -16.56
N ASN A 9 -7.89 -26.00 -17.54
CA ASN A 9 -9.21 -26.64 -17.48
C ASN A 9 -10.12 -26.13 -16.34
N LEU A 10 -9.81 -24.98 -15.76
CA LEU A 10 -10.67 -24.27 -14.80
C LEU A 10 -11.27 -23.03 -15.46
N THR A 11 -12.51 -22.76 -15.07
CA THR A 11 -13.26 -21.57 -15.49
C THR A 11 -13.32 -20.62 -14.31
N PHE A 12 -12.87 -19.39 -14.51
CA PHE A 12 -12.91 -18.32 -13.53
C PHE A 12 -13.90 -17.27 -14.01
N THR A 13 -14.84 -16.92 -13.15
CA THR A 13 -15.80 -15.84 -13.38
C THR A 13 -15.37 -14.62 -12.61
N GLU A 14 -15.63 -13.45 -13.18
CA GLU A 14 -15.47 -12.18 -12.50
C GLU A 14 -16.24 -12.16 -11.17
N PHE A 15 -15.60 -11.67 -10.12
CA PHE A 15 -16.22 -11.48 -8.80
C PHE A 15 -16.29 -9.99 -8.50
N THR A 16 -17.50 -9.49 -8.24
CA THR A 16 -17.72 -8.09 -7.89
C THR A 16 -17.84 -7.93 -6.38
N TYR A 17 -17.03 -7.03 -5.81
CA TYR A 17 -17.08 -6.71 -4.39
C TYR A 17 -18.20 -5.71 -4.09
N ALA A 18 -18.97 -5.97 -3.04
CA ALA A 18 -20.05 -5.08 -2.59
C ALA A 18 -19.52 -3.86 -1.82
N SER A 19 -18.43 -4.04 -1.07
CA SER A 19 -17.84 -3.04 -0.18
C SER A 19 -16.33 -2.91 -0.36
N GLU A 20 -15.80 -1.71 -0.15
CA GLU A 20 -14.35 -1.46 -0.16
C GLU A 20 -13.62 -2.21 0.94
N PRO A 21 -14.11 -2.29 2.20
CA PRO A 21 -13.42 -3.06 3.24
C PRO A 21 -13.21 -4.54 2.88
N ASP A 22 -14.19 -5.16 2.23
CA ASP A 22 -14.05 -6.55 1.77
C ASP A 22 -12.97 -6.66 0.69
N PHE A 23 -12.95 -5.70 -0.24
CA PHE A 23 -11.96 -5.67 -1.31
C PHE A 23 -10.55 -5.39 -0.77
N GLU A 24 -10.41 -4.39 0.10
CA GLU A 24 -9.18 -4.07 0.83
C GLU A 24 -8.61 -5.31 1.52
N ASN A 25 -9.44 -6.08 2.22
CA ASN A 25 -9.01 -7.29 2.92
C ASN A 25 -8.46 -8.35 1.96
N VAL A 26 -9.07 -8.52 0.77
CA VAL A 26 -8.53 -9.42 -0.25
C VAL A 26 -7.18 -8.95 -0.76
N ILE A 27 -7.02 -7.65 -1.05
CA ILE A 27 -5.74 -7.09 -1.49
C ILE A 27 -4.67 -7.34 -0.42
N LYS A 28 -4.94 -6.99 0.85
CA LYS A 28 -4.02 -7.15 2.00
C LYS A 28 -3.55 -8.59 2.18
N ASN A 29 -4.48 -9.55 2.07
CA ASN A 29 -4.17 -10.97 2.23
C ASN A 29 -3.43 -11.59 1.04
N ASN A 30 -3.40 -10.91 -0.11
CA ASN A 30 -2.81 -11.42 -1.35
C ASN A 30 -1.70 -10.51 -1.91
N THR A 31 -1.13 -9.62 -1.09
CA THR A 31 -0.14 -8.62 -1.52
C THR A 31 1.04 -9.23 -2.30
N LYS A 32 1.64 -10.31 -1.81
CA LYS A 32 2.78 -10.96 -2.48
C LYS A 32 2.38 -11.61 -3.82
N LEU A 33 1.13 -12.06 -3.96
CA LEU A 33 0.60 -12.60 -5.21
C LEU A 33 0.35 -11.47 -6.23
N LEU A 34 -0.20 -10.35 -5.77
CA LEU A 34 -0.59 -9.22 -6.62
C LEU A 34 0.60 -8.36 -7.04
N PHE A 35 1.50 -8.04 -6.12
CA PHE A 35 2.61 -7.11 -6.32
C PHE A 35 3.98 -7.81 -6.46
N GLY A 36 4.04 -9.10 -6.11
CA GLY A 36 5.25 -9.91 -6.19
C GLY A 36 5.93 -10.11 -4.83
N THR A 37 6.77 -11.14 -4.75
CA THR A 37 7.43 -11.57 -3.49
C THR A 37 8.51 -10.60 -3.02
N SER A 38 9.07 -9.78 -3.90
CA SER A 38 10.06 -8.75 -3.58
C SER A 38 9.44 -7.40 -3.21
N THR A 39 8.24 -7.42 -2.65
CA THR A 39 7.54 -6.21 -2.20
C THR A 39 7.21 -6.29 -0.72
N ILE A 40 7.08 -5.14 -0.05
CA ILE A 40 6.61 -5.03 1.33
C ILE A 40 5.39 -4.13 1.35
N TYR A 41 4.26 -4.65 1.83
CA TYR A 41 3.03 -3.89 1.98
C TYR A 41 2.81 -3.54 3.45
N ILE A 42 2.48 -2.28 3.72
CA ILE A 42 2.14 -1.80 5.06
C ILE A 42 0.69 -1.31 5.03
N ASP A 43 -0.18 -1.98 5.78
CA ASP A 43 -1.54 -1.49 6.06
C ASP A 43 -1.46 -0.28 7.00
N LEU A 44 -1.65 0.92 6.45
CA LEU A 44 -1.57 2.14 7.22
C LEU A 44 -2.79 2.36 8.10
N LYS A 45 -3.99 1.99 7.64
CA LYS A 45 -5.23 2.13 8.43
C LYS A 45 -5.14 1.33 9.73
N ALA A 46 -4.48 0.16 9.70
CA ALA A 46 -4.28 -0.68 10.88
C ALA A 46 -3.14 -0.21 11.81
N LYS A 47 -2.15 0.52 11.27
CA LYS A 47 -0.89 0.82 11.98
C LYS A 47 -0.66 2.28 12.32
N ILE A 48 -1.38 3.21 11.69
CA ILE A 48 -1.20 4.67 11.84
C ILE A 48 -2.54 5.33 12.16
N ASP A 49 -2.55 6.14 13.22
CA ASP A 49 -3.73 6.90 13.62
C ASP A 49 -4.09 7.97 12.56
N ALA A 50 -5.31 7.87 12.00
CA ALA A 50 -5.84 8.69 10.91
C ALA A 50 -5.73 10.21 11.13
N ALA A 51 -5.80 10.64 12.39
CA ALA A 51 -5.71 12.04 12.78
C ALA A 51 -4.33 12.66 12.48
N SER A 52 -3.29 11.84 12.38
CA SER A 52 -1.91 12.29 12.41
C SER A 52 -1.30 12.60 11.02
N LEU A 53 -2.01 12.31 9.92
CA LEU A 53 -1.52 12.50 8.54
C LEU A 53 -2.47 13.37 7.67
N GLY A 54 -3.24 14.26 8.29
CA GLY A 54 -4.04 15.24 7.54
C GLY A 54 -5.36 14.71 6.94
N ARG A 55 -5.96 13.68 7.56
CA ARG A 55 -7.26 13.06 7.17
C ARG A 55 -7.31 12.39 5.80
N SER A 56 -6.18 12.22 5.12
CA SER A 56 -6.10 11.46 3.86
C SER A 56 -4.90 10.52 3.97
N ILE A 57 -5.12 9.42 4.69
CA ILE A 57 -4.17 8.30 4.76
C ILE A 57 -4.57 7.33 3.65
N PRO A 58 -3.64 6.88 2.80
CA PRO A 58 -3.95 5.85 1.82
C PRO A 58 -4.18 4.51 2.51
N ASP A 59 -4.93 3.61 1.87
CA ASP A 59 -5.19 2.26 2.40
C ASP A 59 -3.91 1.48 2.73
N GLY A 60 -2.85 1.70 1.97
CA GLY A 60 -1.54 1.15 2.27
C GLY A 60 -0.37 1.81 1.59
N LEU A 61 0.81 1.36 1.99
CA LEU A 61 2.08 1.67 1.33
C LEU A 61 2.64 0.39 0.74
N LEU A 62 3.28 0.51 -0.42
CA LEU A 62 3.98 -0.58 -1.05
C LEU A 62 5.41 -0.15 -1.35
N PHE A 63 6.36 -0.89 -0.79
CA PHE A 63 7.77 -0.80 -1.15
C PHE A 63 8.07 -1.90 -2.16
N ASP A 64 8.43 -1.51 -3.37
CA ASP A 64 8.89 -2.44 -4.40
C ASP A 64 10.42 -2.51 -4.36
N LEU A 65 10.92 -3.68 -3.99
CA LEU A 65 12.33 -3.95 -3.75
C LEU A 65 12.89 -4.94 -4.78
N LYS A 66 12.21 -5.12 -5.93
CA LYS A 66 12.74 -5.92 -7.06
C LYS A 66 14.12 -5.43 -7.50
N ASN A 67 14.33 -4.11 -7.51
CA ASN A 67 15.64 -3.49 -7.68
C ASN A 67 16.09 -2.81 -6.37
N VAL A 68 16.93 -3.48 -5.60
CA VAL A 68 17.39 -2.99 -4.28
C VAL A 68 18.24 -1.71 -4.38
N ASP A 69 18.90 -1.46 -5.52
CA ASP A 69 19.69 -0.25 -5.70
C ASP A 69 18.86 0.97 -6.16
N SER A 70 17.60 0.73 -6.54
CA SER A 70 16.63 1.77 -6.87
C SER A 70 15.22 1.32 -6.44
N PRO A 71 14.97 1.23 -5.12
CA PRO A 71 13.67 0.80 -4.61
C PRO A 71 12.60 1.82 -4.98
N GLU A 72 11.39 1.34 -5.24
CA GLU A 72 10.26 2.18 -5.58
C GLU A 72 9.25 2.20 -4.42
N PHE A 73 8.59 3.34 -4.26
CA PHE A 73 7.63 3.59 -3.18
C PHE A 73 6.31 4.02 -3.78
N TYR A 74 5.25 3.32 -3.37
CA TYR A 74 3.90 3.52 -3.88
C TYR A 74 2.92 3.75 -2.74
N LEU A 75 1.93 4.59 -3.01
CA LEU A 75 0.70 4.69 -2.24
C LEU A 75 -0.33 3.77 -2.90
N VAL A 76 -1.06 3.02 -2.08
CA VAL A 76 -2.11 2.12 -2.55
C VAL A 76 -3.45 2.64 -2.03
N GLU A 77 -4.38 2.87 -2.95
CA GLU A 77 -5.80 3.11 -2.66
C GLU A 77 -6.62 2.03 -3.37
N VAL A 78 -7.59 1.48 -2.65
CA VAL A 78 -8.46 0.39 -3.10
C VAL A 78 -9.86 0.94 -3.25
N GLU A 79 -10.30 1.06 -4.50
CA GLU A 79 -11.56 1.70 -4.86
C GLU A 79 -12.39 0.76 -5.71
N LEU A 80 -13.71 0.76 -5.52
CA LEU A 80 -14.63 -0.01 -6.35
C LEU A 80 -14.86 0.69 -7.69
N GLU A 81 -15.06 -0.08 -8.77
CA GLU A 81 -15.33 0.45 -10.13
C GLU A 81 -16.47 1.49 -10.16
N LYS A 82 -17.48 1.31 -9.30
CA LYS A 82 -18.64 2.20 -9.20
C LYS A 82 -18.30 3.62 -8.71
N HIS A 83 -17.07 3.86 -8.23
CA HIS A 83 -16.64 5.17 -7.76
C HIS A 83 -16.17 6.05 -8.91
N ASP A 84 -16.72 7.26 -8.97
CA ASP A 84 -16.42 8.23 -10.02
C ASP A 84 -15.01 8.81 -9.85
N PHE A 85 -14.23 8.77 -10.94
CA PHE A 85 -12.85 9.26 -10.97
C PHE A 85 -12.73 10.73 -10.51
N HIS A 86 -13.63 11.60 -10.94
CA HIS A 86 -13.54 13.03 -10.65
C HIS A 86 -13.99 13.39 -9.23
N ARG A 87 -14.94 12.65 -8.68
CA ARG A 87 -15.51 12.90 -7.35
C ARG A 87 -14.76 12.20 -6.23
N HIS A 88 -14.14 11.05 -6.51
CA HIS A 88 -13.50 10.22 -5.48
C HIS A 88 -11.99 10.14 -5.67
N ILE A 89 -11.53 9.62 -6.82
CA ILE A 89 -10.10 9.35 -7.07
C ILE A 89 -9.27 10.64 -7.15
N PHE A 90 -9.69 11.60 -7.96
CA PHE A 90 -8.93 12.82 -8.20
C PHE A 90 -8.75 13.68 -6.93
N PRO A 91 -9.78 13.89 -6.09
CA PRO A 91 -9.61 14.54 -4.79
C PRO A 91 -8.63 13.83 -3.85
N GLN A 92 -8.58 12.50 -3.84
CA GLN A 92 -7.61 11.76 -3.02
C GLN A 92 -6.18 11.99 -3.51
N ILE A 93 -5.93 11.81 -4.80
CA ILE A 93 -4.61 12.03 -5.42
C ILE A 93 -4.11 13.46 -5.15
N THR A 94 -4.97 14.46 -5.33
CA THR A 94 -4.58 15.87 -5.09
C THR A 94 -4.26 16.15 -3.62
N ARG A 95 -4.95 15.50 -2.67
CA ARG A 95 -4.61 15.59 -1.25
C ARG A 95 -3.26 14.94 -0.95
N PHE A 96 -2.94 13.81 -1.59
CA PHE A 96 -1.60 13.22 -1.47
C PHE A 96 -0.52 14.15 -2.00
N PHE A 97 -0.69 14.75 -3.18
CA PHE A 97 0.28 15.73 -3.66
C PHE A 97 0.45 16.92 -2.71
N ALA A 98 -0.63 17.44 -2.14
CA ALA A 98 -0.55 18.50 -1.15
C ALA A 98 0.19 18.05 0.12
N PHE A 99 -0.07 16.82 0.59
CA PHE A 99 0.59 16.21 1.74
C PHE A 99 2.11 16.09 1.52
N PHE A 100 2.56 15.53 0.40
CA PHE A 100 4.00 15.33 0.12
C PHE A 100 4.76 16.65 -0.13
N ARG A 101 4.08 17.71 -0.56
CA ARG A 101 4.67 19.05 -0.64
C ARG A 101 4.88 19.70 0.73
N ASN A 102 4.25 19.19 1.78
CA ASN A 102 4.45 19.65 3.14
C ASN A 102 5.58 18.84 3.80
N SER A 103 6.76 19.45 3.94
CA SER A 103 7.94 18.80 4.50
C SER A 103 7.74 18.26 5.92
N LYS A 104 6.93 18.93 6.75
CA LYS A 104 6.61 18.46 8.10
C LYS A 104 5.80 17.17 8.03
N ALA A 105 4.75 17.15 7.20
CA ALA A 105 3.89 15.99 7.04
C ALA A 105 4.65 14.79 6.43
N HIS A 106 5.50 15.07 5.45
CA HIS A 106 6.40 14.06 4.87
C HIS A 106 7.34 13.44 5.92
N ASN A 107 7.99 14.26 6.75
CA ASN A 107 8.86 13.75 7.83
C ASN A 107 8.05 12.95 8.86
N GLU A 108 6.85 13.39 9.22
CA GLU A 108 5.97 12.64 10.13
C GLU A 108 5.56 11.27 9.56
N LEU A 109 5.37 11.15 8.24
CA LEU A 109 5.12 9.86 7.59
C LEU A 109 6.34 8.93 7.70
N ILE A 110 7.53 9.45 7.42
CA ILE A 110 8.78 8.68 7.53
C ILE A 110 8.97 8.15 8.95
N GLU A 111 8.83 9.00 9.97
CA GLU A 111 8.98 8.61 11.37
C GLU A 111 7.97 7.54 11.80
N LYS A 112 6.73 7.60 11.29
CA LYS A 112 5.71 6.59 11.58
C LYS A 112 5.97 5.27 10.89
N ILE A 113 6.39 5.29 9.62
CA ILE A 113 6.81 4.08 8.90
C ILE A 113 7.96 3.44 9.69
N PHE A 114 8.97 4.22 10.06
CA PHE A 114 10.11 3.73 10.83
C PHE A 114 9.67 3.14 12.18
N SER A 115 8.82 3.83 12.93
CA SER A 115 8.25 3.33 14.19
C SER A 115 7.45 2.03 14.00
N ALA A 116 6.66 1.93 12.93
CA ALA A 116 5.91 0.72 12.59
C ALA A 116 6.87 -0.44 12.26
N THR A 117 7.98 -0.18 11.55
CA THR A 117 9.00 -1.20 11.29
C THR A 117 9.73 -1.66 12.55
N GLN A 118 9.93 -0.81 13.56
CA GLN A 118 10.60 -1.22 14.80
C GLN A 118 9.70 -2.02 15.74
N THR A 119 8.40 -1.72 15.72
CA THR A 119 7.42 -2.37 16.61
C THR A 119 6.94 -3.72 16.07
N ASP A 120 6.91 -3.86 14.75
CA ASP A 120 6.54 -5.10 14.07
C ASP A 120 7.79 -5.90 13.65
N LYS A 121 8.09 -6.95 14.42
CA LYS A 121 9.28 -7.81 14.19
C LYS A 121 9.26 -8.51 12.83
N GLU A 122 8.08 -8.83 12.30
CA GLU A 122 7.98 -9.48 10.99
C GLU A 122 8.30 -8.48 9.89
N LEU A 123 7.73 -7.28 9.98
CA LEU A 123 8.03 -6.19 9.08
C LEU A 123 9.51 -5.79 9.12
N GLU A 124 10.10 -5.68 10.32
CA GLU A 124 11.52 -5.41 10.49
C GLU A 124 12.39 -6.47 9.78
N LYS A 125 12.02 -7.74 9.94
CA LYS A 125 12.73 -8.86 9.33
C LYS A 125 12.62 -8.83 7.82
N GLU A 126 11.45 -8.52 7.26
CA GLU A 126 11.28 -8.36 5.81
C GLU A 126 12.21 -7.26 5.28
N PHE A 127 12.19 -6.06 5.86
CA PHE A 127 13.08 -4.98 5.44
C PHE A 127 14.57 -5.37 5.51
N LYS A 128 15.00 -6.02 6.61
CA LYS A 128 16.39 -6.47 6.77
C LYS A 128 16.83 -7.49 5.71
N GLN A 129 15.92 -8.36 5.27
CA GLN A 129 16.23 -9.35 4.21
C GLN A 129 16.63 -8.66 2.90
N PHE A 130 15.93 -7.58 2.53
CA PHE A 130 16.22 -6.85 1.29
C PHE A 130 17.42 -5.90 1.43
N LEU A 131 17.64 -5.33 2.62
CA LEU A 131 18.71 -4.37 2.84
C LEU A 131 20.11 -4.99 2.87
N LYS A 132 20.26 -6.32 2.94
CA LYS A 132 21.56 -7.04 2.96
C LYS A 132 22.57 -6.45 3.98
N GLY A 133 22.06 -5.94 5.11
CA GLY A 133 22.89 -5.29 6.14
C GLY A 133 23.14 -3.79 5.97
N ARG A 134 22.51 -3.11 5.00
CA ARG A 134 22.44 -1.64 4.95
C ARG A 134 21.47 -1.14 6.04
N GLU A 135 21.79 0.00 6.66
CA GLU A 135 20.96 0.59 7.72
C GLU A 135 19.58 1.00 7.22
N ILE A 136 18.56 0.89 8.09
CA ILE A 136 17.17 1.26 7.80
C ILE A 136 16.98 2.79 7.77
N PHE A 137 17.90 3.57 8.36
CA PHE A 137 17.85 5.04 8.31
C PHE A 137 19.17 5.70 8.71
N ARG A 138 19.58 6.77 8.01
CA ARG A 138 20.66 7.68 8.45
C ARG A 138 20.06 9.08 8.60
N LYS A 139 20.14 9.63 9.81
CA LYS A 139 19.81 11.04 10.11
C LYS A 139 20.74 12.01 9.38
#